data_AF-A0A259KT60-F1
#
_entry.id   AF-A0A259KT60-F1
#
_cell.length_a   1.000
_cell.length_b   1.000
_cell.length_c   1.000
_cell.angle_alpha   90.00
_cell.angle_beta   90.00
_cell.angle_gamma   90.00
#
_symmetry.space_group_name_H-M   'P 1'
#
loop_
_entity.id
_entity.type
_entity.pdbx_description
1 polymer ?
#
loop_
_entity_poly.entity_id
_entity_poly.type
_entity_poly.pdbx_seq_one_letter_code
_entity_poly.pdbx_strand_id
1 'polypeptide(L)'
;PETAHGNSGTFEDHLGMLLVARSRRGRSDSEILVLDNLHHLTNPAVTGLLHQLLTHMPEGVSIALASRQPLSFETHTLELQGRYTRLGVEQLEFSRTETFDFFRQARADRLLTSVAIDSLYSVSEGWPTPLALYRHELSRTNQRQLLPETPSVERFLKDSVVRGLTPPQLTSLRIMAELDTCSDELFSALSPSKTDQGMPPSMASDKGLPVKAVPGRGRWYRVNPLLQSWLQTPAMGGYATRMLMASRWYGQRSQFPEALKYALLAGDNDEILRIASEGTEALLLGQDTASLLTMRRNLPAQLLVKVVEGGHDEVGRQLPQHRRLYLPQRRLSVVLRALTEGTEVIIGGTSSR
;
A
#
# COMPACT_ATOMS: atom_id res chain seq x y z
N PRO A 1 15.82 -42.24 48.73
CA PRO A 1 17.11 -42.42 48.01
C PRO A 1 16.82 -42.74 46.54
N GLU A 2 16.90 -41.82 45.59
CA GLU A 2 17.90 -40.77 45.38
C GLU A 2 17.27 -39.41 45.10
N THR A 3 17.88 -38.39 45.67
CA THR A 3 17.56 -36.98 45.57
C THR A 3 18.13 -36.40 44.28
N ALA A 4 17.29 -36.18 43.26
CA ALA A 4 17.60 -35.22 42.20
C ALA A 4 17.12 -33.85 42.68
N HIS A 5 18.05 -33.03 43.18
CA HIS A 5 17.80 -31.63 43.46
C HIS A 5 17.46 -30.92 42.15
N GLY A 6 16.18 -30.67 41.92
CA GLY A 6 15.69 -29.81 40.87
C GLY A 6 16.25 -28.41 41.10
N ASN A 7 17.08 -27.95 40.17
CA ASN A 7 17.59 -26.59 40.15
C ASN A 7 16.41 -25.64 39.87
N SER A 8 15.66 -25.28 40.90
CA SER A 8 14.44 -24.47 40.87
C SER A 8 14.75 -22.97 40.71
N GLY A 9 15.78 -22.64 39.96
CA GLY A 9 15.96 -21.28 39.47
C GLY A 9 14.89 -21.02 38.42
N THR A 10 14.12 -19.95 38.57
CA THR A 10 13.27 -19.48 37.48
C THR A 10 14.14 -19.25 36.24
N PHE A 11 13.56 -19.28 35.04
CA PHE A 11 14.32 -19.03 33.81
C PHE A 11 15.05 -17.68 33.85
N GLU A 12 14.48 -16.71 34.59
CA GLU A 12 15.07 -15.40 34.88
C GLU A 12 16.34 -15.51 35.74
N ASP A 13 16.37 -16.37 36.76
CA ASP A 13 17.55 -16.61 37.60
C ASP A 13 18.72 -17.18 36.79
N HIS A 14 18.44 -18.11 35.87
CA HIS A 14 19.45 -18.70 35.01
C HIS A 14 20.00 -17.68 34.00
N LEU A 15 19.15 -16.82 33.44
CA LEU A 15 19.59 -15.73 32.57
C LEU A 15 20.43 -14.72 33.34
N GLY A 16 20.00 -14.33 34.54
CA GLY A 16 20.75 -13.45 35.43
C GLY A 16 22.15 -13.99 35.72
N MET A 17 22.25 -15.28 36.05
CA MET A 17 23.55 -15.94 36.26
C MET A 17 24.42 -15.97 34.98
N LEU A 18 23.83 -16.22 33.81
CA LEU A 18 24.56 -16.20 32.53
C LEU A 18 25.11 -14.81 32.21
N LEU A 19 24.32 -13.76 32.41
CA LEU A 19 24.74 -12.37 32.17
C LEU A 19 25.84 -11.94 33.15
N VAL A 20 25.73 -12.32 34.43
CA VAL A 20 26.76 -12.06 35.45
C VAL A 20 28.03 -12.87 35.17
N ALA A 21 27.92 -14.12 34.73
CA ALA A 21 29.07 -14.93 34.34
C ALA A 21 29.78 -14.35 33.11
N ARG A 22 29.02 -13.77 32.16
CA ARG A 22 29.59 -13.13 30.97
C ARG A 22 30.26 -11.81 31.30
N SER A 23 29.65 -10.94 32.11
CA SER A 23 30.24 -9.65 32.49
C SER A 23 31.56 -9.79 33.25
N ARG A 24 31.78 -10.94 33.91
CA ARG A 24 33.03 -11.29 34.59
C ARG A 24 34.14 -11.78 33.65
N ARG A 25 33.83 -12.24 32.43
CA ARG A 25 34.82 -12.59 31.42
C ARG A 25 35.22 -11.31 30.68
N GLY A 26 36.35 -10.72 31.09
CA GLY A 26 36.88 -9.45 30.57
C GLY A 26 36.95 -9.34 29.04
N ARG A 27 36.98 -8.09 28.57
CA ARG A 27 36.93 -7.62 27.17
C ARG A 27 37.82 -8.44 26.24
N SER A 28 37.20 -9.30 25.43
CA SER A 28 37.77 -9.76 24.18
C SER A 28 36.62 -9.98 23.21
N ASP A 29 36.52 -9.06 22.26
CA ASP A 29 35.57 -8.94 21.14
C ASP A 29 34.14 -8.51 21.46
N SER A 30 33.65 -7.56 20.64
CA SER A 30 32.25 -7.14 20.59
C SER A 30 31.44 -8.27 19.96
N GLU A 31 30.53 -8.88 20.71
CA GLU A 31 29.71 -9.99 20.22
C GLU A 31 28.34 -9.48 19.79
N ILE A 32 27.84 -9.98 18.65
CA ILE A 32 26.50 -9.69 18.16
C ILE A 32 25.67 -10.98 18.21
N LEU A 33 24.63 -11.00 19.03
CA LEU A 33 23.63 -12.06 19.02
C LEU A 33 22.51 -11.68 18.04
N VAL A 34 22.28 -12.52 17.03
CA VAL A 34 21.21 -12.30 16.05
C VAL A 34 20.03 -13.20 16.39
N LEU A 35 18.87 -12.60 16.63
CA LEU A 35 17.61 -13.31 16.85
C LEU A 35 16.70 -13.03 15.65
N ASP A 36 16.44 -14.08 14.86
CA ASP A 36 15.61 -13.99 13.67
C ASP A 36 14.20 -14.57 13.90
N ASN A 37 13.24 -14.09 13.11
CA ASN A 37 11.84 -14.51 13.09
C ASN A 37 11.09 -14.35 14.43
N LEU A 38 11.35 -13.25 15.14
CA LEU A 38 10.74 -12.95 16.44
C LEU A 38 9.20 -12.81 16.41
N HIS A 39 8.60 -12.62 15.24
CA HIS A 39 7.14 -12.62 15.07
C HIS A 39 6.48 -13.97 15.39
N HIS A 40 7.24 -15.07 15.45
CA HIS A 40 6.74 -16.36 15.94
C HIS A 40 6.72 -16.46 17.47
N LEU A 41 7.31 -15.50 18.17
CA LEU A 41 7.43 -15.49 19.62
C LEU A 41 6.12 -14.96 20.23
N THR A 42 5.23 -15.88 20.59
CA THR A 42 3.89 -15.56 21.13
C THR A 42 3.76 -15.79 22.64
N ASN A 43 4.68 -16.53 23.26
CA ASN A 43 4.62 -16.83 24.69
C ASN A 43 5.04 -15.59 25.52
N PRO A 44 4.13 -15.01 26.32
CA PRO A 44 4.42 -13.79 27.08
C PRO A 44 5.61 -13.93 28.04
N ALA A 45 5.83 -15.13 28.61
CA ALA A 45 6.96 -15.37 29.52
C ALA A 45 8.31 -15.24 28.80
N VAL A 46 8.41 -15.73 27.57
CA VAL A 46 9.64 -15.64 26.77
C VAL A 46 9.85 -14.22 26.26
N THR A 47 8.78 -13.51 25.91
CA THR A 47 8.83 -12.09 25.58
C THR A 47 9.33 -11.25 26.76
N GLY A 48 8.84 -11.53 27.97
CA GLY A 48 9.30 -10.88 29.20
C GLY A 48 10.79 -11.11 29.45
N LEU A 49 11.25 -12.35 29.26
CA LEU A 49 12.66 -12.71 29.38
C LEU A 49 13.54 -11.96 28.36
N LEU A 50 13.09 -11.86 27.10
CA LEU A 50 13.80 -11.10 26.07
C LEU A 50 13.87 -9.60 26.41
N HIS A 51 12.80 -9.04 26.96
CA HIS A 51 12.79 -7.66 27.43
C HIS A 51 13.77 -7.42 28.60
N GLN A 52 13.82 -8.34 29.57
CA GLN A 52 14.81 -8.29 30.66
C GLN A 52 16.24 -8.38 30.14
N LEU A 53 16.50 -9.28 29.16
CA LEU A 53 17.80 -9.43 28.52
C LEU A 53 18.27 -8.12 27.86
N LEU A 54 17.37 -7.42 27.15
CA LEU A 54 17.68 -6.15 26.51
C LEU A 54 17.93 -5.04 27.52
N THR A 55 17.18 -5.03 28.63
CA THR A 55 17.31 -4.03 29.69
C THR A 55 18.66 -4.15 30.40
N HIS A 56 19.07 -5.37 30.73
CA HIS A 56 20.27 -5.69 31.52
C HIS A 56 21.45 -6.23 30.70
N MET A 57 21.50 -5.92 29.40
CA MET A 57 22.56 -6.40 28.52
C MET A 57 23.94 -5.96 29.01
N PRO A 58 24.92 -6.87 29.18
CA PRO A 58 26.27 -6.53 29.59
C PRO A 58 26.99 -5.71 28.51
N GLU A 59 27.95 -4.89 28.95
CA GLU A 59 28.80 -4.11 28.04
C GLU A 59 29.56 -5.04 27.06
N GLY A 60 29.64 -4.63 25.80
CA GLY A 60 30.35 -5.37 24.74
C GLY A 60 29.52 -6.45 24.04
N VAL A 61 28.25 -6.65 24.44
CA VAL A 61 27.29 -7.45 23.69
C VAL A 61 26.31 -6.52 22.98
N SER A 62 25.94 -6.86 21.75
CA SER A 62 24.86 -6.22 20.99
C SER A 62 23.88 -7.28 20.53
N ILE A 63 22.61 -6.93 20.40
CA ILE A 63 21.58 -7.85 19.90
C ILE A 63 20.96 -7.25 18.64
N ALA A 64 20.95 -8.03 17.55
CA ALA A 64 20.20 -7.74 16.35
C ALA A 64 18.89 -8.54 16.36
N LEU A 65 17.77 -7.85 16.26
CA LEU A 65 16.42 -8.43 16.32
C LEU A 65 15.77 -8.31 14.94
N ALA A 66 15.39 -9.43 14.34
CA ALA A 66 14.65 -9.45 13.08
C ALA A 66 13.23 -9.99 13.29
N SER A 67 12.25 -9.20 12.86
CA SER A 67 10.83 -9.50 12.99
C SER A 67 10.06 -8.94 11.80
N ARG A 68 8.97 -9.60 11.40
CA ARG A 68 8.01 -9.09 10.42
C ARG A 68 6.95 -8.20 11.03
N GLN A 69 6.77 -8.31 12.34
CA GLN A 69 5.77 -7.57 13.13
C GLN A 69 6.49 -6.69 14.15
N PRO A 70 5.84 -5.60 14.62
CA PRO A 70 6.33 -4.86 15.77
C PRO A 70 6.66 -5.81 16.94
N LEU A 71 7.74 -5.50 17.67
CA LEU A 71 8.13 -6.29 18.84
C LEU A 71 7.03 -6.16 19.90
N SER A 72 6.75 -7.27 20.60
CA SER A 72 5.67 -7.38 21.58
C SER A 72 6.02 -6.82 22.96
N PHE A 73 7.09 -6.02 23.05
CA PHE A 73 7.55 -5.35 24.25
C PHE A 73 7.88 -3.89 23.94
N GLU A 74 8.00 -3.10 25.00
CA GLU A 74 8.24 -1.68 24.91
C GLU A 74 9.65 -1.36 24.38
N THR A 75 9.74 -0.68 23.25
CA THR A 75 11.04 -0.26 22.66
C THR A 75 11.35 1.22 22.87
N HIS A 76 10.34 2.06 23.17
CA HIS A 76 10.51 3.51 23.21
C HIS A 76 11.44 3.99 24.33
N THR A 77 11.42 3.34 25.50
CA THR A 77 12.37 3.65 26.58
C THR A 77 13.82 3.38 26.17
N LEU A 78 14.09 2.27 25.46
CA LEU A 78 15.42 1.95 24.96
C LEU A 78 15.86 2.93 23.86
N GLU A 79 14.91 3.39 23.03
CA GLU A 79 15.15 4.38 21.99
C GLU A 79 15.53 5.74 22.57
N LEU A 80 14.78 6.22 23.58
CA LEU A 80 15.08 7.48 24.29
C LEU A 80 16.42 7.44 25.02
N GLN A 81 16.87 6.24 25.44
CA GLN A 81 18.19 6.03 26.04
C GLN A 81 19.32 5.92 25.00
N GLY A 82 19.02 5.95 23.70
CA GLY A 82 20.01 5.75 22.63
C GLY A 82 20.54 4.32 22.52
N ARG A 83 19.83 3.35 23.11
CA ARG A 83 20.21 1.92 23.17
C ARG A 83 19.46 1.05 22.16
N TYR A 84 18.58 1.64 21.35
CA TYR A 84 17.79 0.95 20.35
C TYR A 84 17.80 1.74 19.04
N THR A 85 18.00 1.05 17.93
CA THR A 85 17.89 1.60 16.58
C THR A 85 16.99 0.67 15.78
N ARG A 86 15.87 1.22 15.29
CA ARG A 86 14.95 0.48 14.44
C ARG A 86 15.35 0.65 12.98
N LEU A 87 15.56 -0.47 12.29
CA LEU A 87 15.64 -0.50 10.84
C LEU A 87 14.28 -0.87 10.26
N GLY A 88 13.58 0.11 9.70
CA GLY A 88 12.27 -0.04 9.09
C GLY A 88 12.35 -0.55 7.64
N VAL A 89 11.18 -0.85 7.08
CA VAL A 89 11.05 -1.33 5.70
C VAL A 89 11.63 -0.30 4.72
N GLU A 90 11.42 0.98 5.00
CA GLU A 90 11.93 2.12 4.22
C GLU A 90 13.47 2.17 4.09
N GLN A 91 14.21 1.53 5.00
CA GLN A 91 15.67 1.46 4.96
C GLN A 91 16.18 0.12 4.41
N LEU A 92 15.33 -0.92 4.41
CA LEU A 92 15.67 -2.26 3.91
C LEU A 92 15.28 -2.44 2.44
N GLU A 93 14.33 -1.64 1.96
CA GLU A 93 13.97 -1.58 0.55
C GLU A 93 15.09 -0.96 -0.25
N PHE A 94 15.40 -1.58 -1.39
CA PHE A 94 16.37 -1.00 -2.30
C PHE A 94 15.80 0.30 -2.87
N SER A 95 16.58 1.36 -2.75
CA SER A 95 16.38 2.54 -3.59
C SER A 95 16.47 2.17 -5.06
N ARG A 96 16.01 3.09 -5.92
CA ARG A 96 16.18 2.95 -7.38
C ARG A 96 17.65 2.73 -7.74
N THR A 97 18.55 3.51 -7.15
CA THR A 97 20.00 3.39 -7.39
C THR A 97 20.54 2.03 -6.96
N GLU A 98 20.20 1.56 -5.76
CA GLU A 98 20.62 0.25 -5.27
C GLU A 98 20.06 -0.89 -6.13
N THR A 99 18.84 -0.74 -6.66
CA THR A 99 18.27 -1.71 -7.61
C THR A 99 19.10 -1.75 -8.91
N PHE A 100 19.51 -0.60 -9.45
CA PHE A 100 20.40 -0.55 -10.60
C PHE A 100 21.77 -1.17 -10.32
N ASP A 101 22.33 -0.94 -9.13
CA ASP A 101 23.57 -1.56 -8.71
C ASP A 101 23.44 -3.07 -8.49
N PHE A 102 22.30 -3.53 -7.98
CA PHE A 102 22.00 -4.94 -7.77
C PHE A 102 21.98 -5.75 -9.08
N PHE A 103 21.57 -5.11 -10.19
CA PHE A 103 21.57 -5.67 -11.55
C PHE A 103 22.75 -5.22 -12.40
N ARG A 104 23.79 -4.59 -11.82
CA ARG A 104 24.95 -4.05 -12.56
C ARG A 104 25.58 -5.08 -13.50
N GLN A 105 25.79 -6.31 -13.01
CA GLN A 105 26.37 -7.38 -13.80
C GLN A 105 25.45 -7.83 -14.95
N ALA A 106 24.16 -8.07 -14.67
CA ALA A 106 23.19 -8.45 -15.70
C ALA A 106 23.03 -7.37 -16.79
N ARG A 107 23.21 -6.10 -16.44
CA ARG A 107 23.26 -4.98 -17.39
C ARG A 107 24.55 -5.00 -18.22
N ALA A 108 25.71 -5.22 -17.59
CA ALA A 108 26.99 -5.33 -18.28
C ALA A 108 27.00 -6.47 -19.31
N ASP A 109 26.40 -7.60 -18.94
CA ASP A 109 26.25 -8.79 -19.79
C ASP A 109 25.12 -8.66 -20.83
N ARG A 110 24.46 -7.49 -20.92
CA ARG A 110 23.36 -7.18 -21.85
C ARG A 110 22.17 -8.15 -21.74
N LEU A 111 21.98 -8.73 -20.56
CA LEU A 111 20.82 -9.56 -20.23
C LEU A 111 19.60 -8.70 -19.90
N LEU A 112 19.82 -7.52 -19.29
CA LEU A 112 18.78 -6.52 -19.00
C LEU A 112 19.13 -5.15 -19.54
N THR A 113 18.10 -4.43 -20.00
CA THR A 113 18.20 -3.01 -20.32
C THR A 113 17.93 -2.15 -19.09
N SER A 114 18.36 -0.89 -19.11
CA SER A 114 18.00 0.07 -18.05
C SER A 114 16.50 0.25 -17.89
N VAL A 115 15.74 0.20 -19.00
CA VAL A 115 14.27 0.26 -18.99
C VAL A 115 13.67 -0.95 -18.30
N ALA A 116 14.23 -2.15 -18.52
CA ALA A 116 13.77 -3.36 -17.84
C ALA A 116 14.04 -3.29 -16.33
N ILE A 117 15.21 -2.80 -15.91
CA ILE A 117 15.54 -2.61 -14.49
C ILE A 117 14.59 -1.59 -13.85
N ASP A 118 14.27 -0.51 -14.55
CA ASP A 118 13.34 0.51 -14.05
C ASP A 118 11.90 -0.02 -13.93
N SER A 119 11.47 -0.86 -14.87
CA SER A 119 10.20 -1.58 -14.78
C SER A 119 10.17 -2.54 -13.58
N LEU A 120 11.24 -3.32 -13.37
CA LEU A 120 11.37 -4.19 -12.20
C LEU A 120 11.32 -3.39 -10.89
N TYR A 121 11.99 -2.23 -10.84
CA TYR A 121 11.89 -1.34 -9.69
C TYR A 121 10.46 -0.82 -9.49
N SER A 122 9.78 -0.42 -10.56
CA SER A 122 8.41 0.13 -10.48
C SER A 122 7.40 -0.90 -9.97
N VAL A 123 7.55 -2.18 -10.34
CA VAL A 123 6.64 -3.25 -9.92
C VAL A 123 7.01 -3.78 -8.52
N SER A 124 8.29 -3.96 -8.22
CA SER A 124 8.75 -4.49 -6.92
C SER A 124 8.82 -3.42 -5.83
N GLU A 125 9.00 -2.16 -6.19
CA GLU A 125 9.31 -1.04 -5.31
C GLU A 125 10.54 -1.30 -4.42
N GLY A 126 11.57 -1.92 -4.99
CA GLY A 126 12.80 -2.20 -4.26
C GLY A 126 12.73 -3.42 -3.35
N TRP A 127 11.67 -4.22 -3.41
CA TRP A 127 11.51 -5.42 -2.58
C TRP A 127 12.62 -6.45 -2.89
N PRO A 128 13.57 -6.71 -1.96
CA PRO A 128 14.78 -7.46 -2.31
C PRO A 128 14.54 -8.92 -2.72
N THR A 129 13.57 -9.61 -2.11
CA THR A 129 13.34 -11.03 -2.38
C THR A 129 12.85 -11.28 -3.82
N PRO A 130 11.79 -10.62 -4.32
CA PRO A 130 11.45 -10.72 -5.74
C PRO A 130 12.59 -10.34 -6.67
N LEU A 131 13.33 -9.25 -6.39
CA LEU A 131 14.46 -8.82 -7.21
C LEU A 131 15.56 -9.89 -7.27
N ALA A 132 15.87 -10.53 -6.15
CA ALA A 132 16.84 -11.63 -6.09
C ALA A 132 16.37 -12.85 -6.90
N LEU A 133 15.07 -13.17 -6.85
CA LEU A 133 14.49 -14.24 -7.66
C LEU A 133 14.56 -13.94 -9.15
N TYR A 134 14.22 -12.72 -9.58
CA TYR A 134 14.40 -12.30 -10.99
C TYR A 134 15.86 -12.44 -11.42
N ARG A 135 16.81 -12.00 -10.59
CA ARG A 135 18.25 -12.12 -10.89
C ARG A 135 18.70 -13.58 -11.01
N HIS A 136 18.22 -14.45 -10.13
CA HIS A 136 18.47 -15.88 -10.19
C HIS A 136 17.89 -16.49 -11.48
N GLU A 137 16.66 -16.11 -11.83
CA GLU A 137 15.97 -16.28 -13.11
C GLU A 137 16.89 -16.13 -14.33
N LEU A 138 17.35 -14.89 -14.47
CA LEU A 138 18.16 -14.43 -15.59
C LEU A 138 19.47 -15.18 -15.73
N SER A 139 20.11 -15.51 -14.60
CA SER A 139 21.37 -16.26 -14.60
C SER A 139 21.23 -17.68 -15.15
N ARG A 140 20.05 -18.29 -15.07
CA ARG A 140 19.79 -19.65 -15.54
C ARG A 140 19.44 -19.72 -17.01
N THR A 141 18.65 -18.77 -17.51
CA THR A 141 18.12 -18.85 -18.87
C THR A 141 19.07 -18.23 -19.91
N ASN A 142 19.99 -17.36 -19.47
CA ASN A 142 20.97 -16.65 -20.31
C ASN A 142 20.36 -15.97 -21.57
N GLN A 143 19.07 -15.67 -21.50
CA GLN A 143 18.29 -15.03 -22.56
C GLN A 143 17.86 -13.65 -22.08
N ARG A 144 17.77 -12.70 -23.00
CA ARG A 144 17.12 -11.41 -22.74
C ARG A 144 15.64 -11.67 -22.51
N GLN A 145 15.21 -11.62 -21.26
CA GLN A 145 13.79 -11.76 -20.93
C GLN A 145 13.20 -10.41 -20.55
N LEU A 146 12.02 -10.14 -21.09
CA LEU A 146 11.11 -9.10 -20.61
C LEU A 146 10.28 -9.77 -19.50
N LEU A 147 10.66 -9.67 -18.23
CA LEU A 147 9.95 -10.40 -17.16
C LEU A 147 9.17 -9.45 -16.25
N PRO A 148 7.84 -9.41 -16.40
CA PRO A 148 6.95 -9.13 -15.28
C PRO A 148 6.59 -10.43 -14.53
N GLU A 149 6.50 -11.58 -15.23
CA GLU A 149 5.99 -12.83 -14.67
C GLU A 149 7.07 -13.92 -14.66
N THR A 150 7.54 -14.22 -13.45
CA THR A 150 8.59 -15.20 -13.18
C THR A 150 7.99 -16.29 -12.29
N PRO A 151 8.05 -17.59 -12.68
CA PRO A 151 7.51 -18.68 -11.88
C PRO A 151 8.05 -18.73 -10.45
N SER A 152 9.33 -18.37 -10.26
CA SER A 152 9.93 -18.30 -8.92
C SER A 152 9.31 -17.21 -8.04
N VAL A 153 8.94 -16.07 -8.61
CA VAL A 153 8.29 -14.96 -7.90
C VAL A 153 6.85 -15.32 -7.57
N GLU A 154 6.11 -15.91 -8.52
CA GLU A 154 4.77 -16.45 -8.26
C GLU A 154 4.78 -17.45 -7.10
N ARG A 155 5.72 -18.41 -7.14
CA ARG A 155 5.88 -19.39 -6.07
C ARG A 155 6.19 -18.71 -4.74
N PHE A 156 7.05 -17.70 -4.72
CA PHE A 156 7.36 -16.95 -3.52
C PHE A 156 6.12 -16.24 -2.94
N LEU A 157 5.34 -15.55 -3.77
CA LEU A 157 4.11 -14.88 -3.32
C LEU A 157 3.12 -15.89 -2.72
N LYS A 158 2.94 -17.04 -3.37
CA LYS A 158 2.08 -18.12 -2.88
C LYS A 158 2.59 -18.71 -1.55
N ASP A 159 3.86 -19.11 -1.50
CA ASP A 159 4.42 -19.90 -0.40
C ASP A 159 4.77 -19.02 0.83
N SER A 160 5.17 -17.76 0.62
CA SER A 160 5.71 -16.90 1.67
C SER A 160 4.76 -15.78 2.12
N VAL A 161 3.87 -15.31 1.24
CA VAL A 161 2.94 -14.22 1.56
C VAL A 161 1.54 -14.77 1.85
N VAL A 162 1.04 -15.68 1.01
CA VAL A 162 -0.36 -16.13 1.08
C VAL A 162 -0.56 -17.39 1.92
N ARG A 163 0.43 -18.28 2.01
CA ARG A 163 0.29 -19.59 2.69
C ARG A 163 -0.27 -19.52 4.12
N GLY A 164 0.03 -18.45 4.86
CA GLY A 164 -0.43 -18.26 6.24
C GLY A 164 -1.84 -17.65 6.38
N LEU A 165 -2.51 -17.34 5.28
CA LEU A 165 -3.79 -16.62 5.28
C LEU A 165 -4.97 -17.58 5.17
N THR A 166 -6.00 -17.31 5.96
CA THR A 166 -7.30 -17.99 5.82
C THR A 166 -8.01 -17.52 4.54
N PRO A 167 -8.97 -18.30 3.99
CA PRO A 167 -9.69 -17.89 2.79
C PRO A 167 -10.34 -16.49 2.88
N PRO A 168 -10.97 -16.09 4.01
CA PRO A 168 -11.50 -14.73 4.17
C PRO A 168 -10.42 -13.64 4.16
N GLN A 169 -9.24 -13.91 4.71
CA GLN A 169 -8.11 -12.96 4.72
C GLN A 169 -7.51 -12.79 3.32
N LEU A 170 -7.42 -13.88 2.53
CA LEU A 170 -7.01 -13.80 1.13
C LEU A 170 -8.03 -13.00 0.31
N THR A 171 -9.33 -13.24 0.49
CA THR A 171 -10.37 -12.43 -0.15
C THR A 171 -10.26 -10.96 0.22
N SER A 172 -9.93 -10.67 1.49
CA SER A 172 -9.71 -9.29 1.95
C SER A 172 -8.56 -8.62 1.18
N LEU A 173 -7.42 -9.29 1.02
CA LEU A 173 -6.30 -8.78 0.22
C LEU A 173 -6.65 -8.61 -1.25
N ARG A 174 -7.44 -9.52 -1.83
CA ARG A 174 -7.89 -9.40 -3.22
C ARG A 174 -8.82 -8.21 -3.41
N ILE A 175 -9.72 -7.93 -2.47
CA ILE A 175 -10.54 -6.70 -2.49
C ILE A 175 -9.64 -5.47 -2.41
N MET A 176 -8.65 -5.45 -1.51
CA MET A 176 -7.68 -4.35 -1.43
C MET A 176 -6.91 -4.14 -2.74
N ALA A 177 -6.53 -5.22 -3.41
CA ALA A 177 -5.78 -5.19 -4.66
C ALA A 177 -6.58 -4.60 -5.83
N GLU A 178 -7.91 -4.57 -5.78
CA GLU A 178 -8.75 -3.93 -6.80
C GLU A 178 -8.78 -2.39 -6.70
N LEU A 179 -8.26 -1.84 -5.60
CA LEU A 179 -8.24 -0.41 -5.32
C LEU A 179 -6.79 0.11 -5.38
N ASP A 180 -6.59 1.36 -5.80
CA ASP A 180 -5.26 2.01 -5.71
C ASP A 180 -4.85 2.23 -4.25
N THR A 181 -5.79 2.69 -3.43
CA THR A 181 -5.60 2.92 -2.00
C THR A 181 -6.86 2.55 -1.24
N CYS A 182 -6.71 2.00 -0.04
CA CYS A 182 -7.81 1.54 0.78
C CYS A 182 -7.58 1.91 2.25
N SER A 183 -8.60 2.48 2.89
CA SER A 183 -8.66 2.63 4.36
C SER A 183 -9.47 1.49 4.96
N ASP A 184 -9.37 1.31 6.28
CA ASP A 184 -10.19 0.33 6.99
C ASP A 184 -11.69 0.62 6.82
N GLU A 185 -12.08 1.89 6.79
CA GLU A 185 -13.46 2.32 6.61
C GLU A 185 -13.99 2.03 5.21
N LEU A 186 -13.20 2.30 4.16
CA LEU A 186 -13.55 1.94 2.79
C LEU A 186 -13.64 0.43 2.64
N PHE A 187 -12.67 -0.32 3.18
CA PHE A 187 -12.69 -1.78 3.17
C PHE A 187 -13.97 -2.34 3.81
N SER A 188 -14.36 -1.84 4.99
CA SER A 188 -15.60 -2.23 5.66
C SER A 188 -16.85 -1.89 4.85
N ALA A 189 -16.85 -0.78 4.10
CA ALA A 189 -17.96 -0.44 3.23
C ALA A 189 -18.08 -1.38 2.01
N LEU A 190 -16.96 -1.89 1.50
CA LEU A 190 -16.89 -2.75 0.31
C LEU A 190 -17.10 -4.24 0.60
N SER A 191 -16.91 -4.66 1.87
CA SER A 191 -17.07 -6.04 2.30
C SER A 191 -18.41 -6.23 3.01
N PRO A 192 -19.48 -6.65 2.31
CA PRO A 192 -20.81 -6.81 2.91
C PRO A 192 -20.89 -7.96 3.92
N SER A 193 -19.95 -8.90 3.89
CA SER A 193 -19.84 -9.97 4.88
C SER A 193 -19.12 -9.44 6.13
N LYS A 194 -19.90 -8.96 7.11
CA LYS A 194 -19.48 -8.65 8.49
C LYS A 194 -19.06 -9.90 9.29
N THR A 195 -18.45 -10.88 8.66
CA THR A 195 -17.88 -12.02 9.36
C THR A 195 -16.56 -11.57 9.97
N ASP A 196 -16.38 -11.86 11.26
CA ASP A 196 -15.25 -11.49 12.13
C ASP A 196 -13.89 -12.08 11.71
N GLN A 197 -13.80 -12.56 10.47
CA GLN A 197 -12.65 -13.27 9.90
C GLN A 197 -11.97 -12.51 8.75
N GLY A 198 -12.50 -11.35 8.35
CA GLY A 198 -11.83 -10.45 7.41
C GLY A 198 -10.53 -9.87 7.98
N MET A 199 -9.70 -9.30 7.11
CA MET A 199 -8.47 -8.61 7.52
C MET A 199 -8.46 -7.21 6.92
N PRO A 200 -8.70 -6.15 7.72
CA PRO A 200 -8.63 -4.79 7.24
C PRO A 200 -7.19 -4.41 6.84
N PRO A 201 -7.01 -3.38 6.00
CA PRO A 201 -5.70 -2.93 5.55
C PRO A 201 -4.69 -2.63 6.68
N SER A 202 -5.12 -2.02 7.79
CA SER A 202 -4.27 -1.78 8.96
C SER A 202 -3.71 -3.07 9.55
N MET A 203 -4.57 -4.05 9.79
CA MET A 203 -4.17 -5.36 10.30
C MET A 203 -3.24 -6.09 9.32
N ALA A 204 -3.45 -5.95 8.01
CA ALA A 204 -2.56 -6.52 7.01
C ALA A 204 -1.16 -5.90 7.09
N SER A 205 -1.08 -4.58 7.24
CA SER A 205 0.16 -3.83 7.42
C SER A 205 0.89 -4.25 8.71
N ASP A 206 0.17 -4.33 9.83
CA ASP A 206 0.73 -4.73 11.14
C ASP A 206 1.26 -6.17 11.16
N LYS A 207 0.66 -7.06 10.35
CA LYS A 207 1.14 -8.43 10.16
C LYS A 207 2.42 -8.54 9.33
N GLY A 208 2.92 -7.44 8.77
CA GLY A 208 4.10 -7.42 7.90
C GLY A 208 3.83 -7.92 6.48
N LEU A 209 2.56 -7.91 6.03
CA LEU A 209 2.26 -8.11 4.61
C LEU A 209 2.74 -6.88 3.83
N PRO A 210 3.00 -7.00 2.50
CA PRO A 210 3.46 -5.88 1.69
C PRO A 210 2.30 -4.91 1.36
N VAL A 211 1.71 -4.38 2.42
CA VAL A 211 0.63 -3.41 2.47
C VAL A 211 1.16 -2.22 3.27
N LYS A 212 1.38 -1.10 2.58
CA LYS A 212 2.07 0.07 3.15
C LYS A 212 1.10 1.21 3.36
N ALA A 213 1.28 1.96 4.43
CA ALA A 213 0.60 3.24 4.61
C ALA A 213 1.03 4.22 3.52
N VAL A 214 0.09 5.02 3.03
CA VAL A 214 0.33 6.08 2.04
C VAL A 214 0.87 7.31 2.77
N PRO A 215 2.09 7.78 2.46
CA PRO A 215 2.67 8.95 3.11
C PRO A 215 1.75 10.17 3.02
N GLY A 216 1.56 10.87 4.13
CA GLY A 216 0.75 12.10 4.19
C GLY A 216 -0.77 11.90 4.10
N ARG A 217 -1.27 10.68 3.84
CA ARG A 217 -2.73 10.40 3.75
C ARG A 217 -3.28 9.76 5.03
N GLY A 218 -2.47 9.53 6.07
CA GLY A 218 -2.91 8.94 7.34
C GLY A 218 -3.13 7.43 7.25
N ARG A 219 -4.25 6.91 7.78
CA ARG A 219 -4.61 5.47 7.77
C ARG A 219 -5.17 4.99 6.43
N TRP A 220 -4.44 5.28 5.37
CA TRP A 220 -4.70 4.79 4.02
C TRP A 220 -3.56 3.90 3.61
N TYR A 221 -3.88 2.79 2.97
CA TYR A 221 -2.91 1.76 2.65
C TYR A 221 -2.97 1.41 1.16
N ARG A 222 -1.86 0.94 0.63
CA ARG A 222 -1.79 0.36 -0.71
C ARG A 222 -1.04 -0.96 -0.69
N VAL A 223 -1.48 -1.88 -1.53
CA VAL A 223 -0.79 -3.15 -1.78
C VAL A 223 0.42 -2.86 -2.67
N ASN A 224 1.55 -3.54 -2.45
CA ASN A 224 2.70 -3.46 -3.34
C ASN A 224 2.30 -3.89 -4.78
N PRO A 225 2.72 -3.18 -5.85
CA PRO A 225 2.24 -3.43 -7.21
C PRO A 225 2.47 -4.87 -7.70
N LEU A 226 3.60 -5.49 -7.34
CA LEU A 226 3.89 -6.89 -7.68
C LEU A 226 2.87 -7.85 -7.06
N LEU A 227 2.54 -7.65 -5.78
CA LEU A 227 1.52 -8.47 -5.13
C LEU A 227 0.12 -8.14 -5.69
N GLN A 228 -0.14 -6.86 -6.00
CA GLN A 228 -1.42 -6.40 -6.52
C GLN A 228 -1.77 -7.09 -7.86
N SER A 229 -0.84 -7.08 -8.83
CA SER A 229 -1.05 -7.73 -10.13
C SER A 229 -1.27 -9.24 -9.99
N TRP A 230 -0.53 -9.88 -9.08
CA TRP A 230 -0.69 -11.30 -8.80
C TRP A 230 -2.04 -11.62 -8.15
N LEU A 231 -2.50 -10.82 -7.17
CA LEU A 231 -3.79 -11.02 -6.48
C LEU A 231 -5.01 -10.80 -7.38
N GLN A 232 -4.87 -9.97 -8.41
CA GLN A 232 -5.90 -9.73 -9.42
C GLN A 232 -6.06 -10.92 -10.39
N THR A 233 -5.17 -11.92 -10.34
CA THR A 233 -5.18 -13.10 -11.20
C THR A 233 -5.42 -14.38 -10.38
N PRO A 234 -6.49 -15.15 -10.63
CA PRO A 234 -7.58 -14.87 -11.57
C PRO A 234 -8.48 -13.73 -11.07
N ALA A 235 -9.26 -13.13 -11.98
CA ALA A 235 -10.21 -12.10 -11.63
C ALA A 235 -11.25 -12.60 -10.61
N MET A 236 -11.64 -11.73 -9.68
CA MET A 236 -12.65 -12.03 -8.67
C MET A 236 -14.03 -11.56 -9.15
N GLY A 237 -15.06 -12.41 -8.98
CA GLY A 237 -16.44 -12.01 -9.29
C GLY A 237 -16.89 -10.80 -8.46
N GLY A 238 -17.84 -10.02 -8.99
CA GLY A 238 -18.39 -8.84 -8.30
C GLY A 238 -17.53 -7.58 -8.34
N TYR A 239 -16.54 -7.51 -9.24
CA TYR A 239 -15.69 -6.32 -9.43
C TYR A 239 -16.52 -5.06 -9.66
N ALA A 240 -17.41 -5.06 -10.65
CA ALA A 240 -18.26 -3.91 -10.98
C ALA A 240 -19.11 -3.45 -9.79
N THR A 241 -19.68 -4.40 -9.03
CA THR A 241 -20.45 -4.10 -7.82
C THR A 241 -19.59 -3.41 -6.75
N ARG A 242 -18.37 -3.88 -6.50
CA ARG A 242 -17.46 -3.25 -5.54
C ARG A 242 -17.00 -1.88 -6.01
N MET A 243 -16.71 -1.70 -7.31
CA MET A 243 -16.36 -0.38 -7.85
C MET A 243 -17.53 0.61 -7.71
N LEU A 244 -18.78 0.17 -7.93
CA LEU A 244 -19.95 1.01 -7.71
C LEU A 244 -20.13 1.38 -6.22
N MET A 245 -19.90 0.42 -5.32
CA MET A 245 -19.92 0.69 -3.87
C MET A 245 -18.83 1.68 -3.46
N ALA A 246 -17.62 1.57 -4.03
CA ALA A 246 -16.53 2.51 -3.79
C ALA A 246 -16.92 3.91 -4.29
N SER A 247 -17.44 4.00 -5.50
CA SER A 247 -17.91 5.25 -6.10
C SER A 247 -18.91 5.98 -5.19
N ARG A 248 -19.95 5.28 -4.73
CA ARG A 248 -20.95 5.84 -3.81
C ARG A 248 -20.37 6.25 -2.47
N TRP A 249 -19.43 5.45 -1.94
CA TRP A 249 -18.74 5.77 -0.68
C TRP A 249 -17.94 7.07 -0.75
N TYR A 250 -17.23 7.31 -1.87
CA TYR A 250 -16.50 8.55 -2.14
C TYR A 250 -17.47 9.71 -2.42
N GLY A 251 -18.57 9.47 -3.14
CA GLY A 251 -19.60 10.47 -3.45
C GLY A 251 -20.26 11.02 -2.19
N GLN A 252 -20.60 10.16 -1.22
CA GLN A 252 -21.15 10.57 0.09
C GLN A 252 -20.21 11.46 0.90
N ARG A 253 -18.90 11.45 0.59
CA ARG A 253 -17.85 12.26 1.24
C ARG A 253 -17.43 13.46 0.39
N SER A 254 -18.17 13.77 -0.67
CA SER A 254 -17.87 14.85 -1.63
C SER A 254 -16.49 14.73 -2.29
N GLN A 255 -15.92 13.52 -2.34
CA GLN A 255 -14.67 13.21 -3.03
C GLN A 255 -14.99 12.81 -4.47
N PHE A 256 -15.43 13.81 -5.25
CA PHE A 256 -15.96 13.59 -6.61
C PHE A 256 -14.96 12.99 -7.61
N PRO A 257 -13.66 13.35 -7.61
CA PRO A 257 -12.70 12.75 -8.54
C PRO A 257 -12.57 11.23 -8.35
N GLU A 258 -12.42 10.76 -7.12
CA GLU A 258 -12.40 9.33 -6.80
C GLU A 258 -13.76 8.67 -7.07
N ALA A 259 -14.86 9.33 -6.70
CA ALA A 259 -16.21 8.80 -6.96
C ALA A 259 -16.42 8.54 -8.46
N LEU A 260 -16.07 9.50 -9.32
CA LEU A 260 -16.18 9.38 -10.77
C LEU A 260 -15.27 8.29 -11.32
N LYS A 261 -14.01 8.23 -10.84
CA LYS A 261 -13.06 7.18 -11.24
C LYS A 261 -13.66 5.79 -10.99
N TYR A 262 -14.19 5.54 -9.81
CA TYR A 262 -14.76 4.23 -9.48
C TYR A 262 -16.10 3.97 -10.18
N ALA A 263 -16.88 5.00 -10.52
CA ALA A 263 -18.09 4.85 -11.36
C ALA A 263 -17.71 4.39 -12.79
N LEU A 264 -16.66 4.98 -13.36
CA LEU A 264 -16.12 4.59 -14.67
C LEU A 264 -15.62 3.14 -14.65
N LEU A 265 -14.90 2.73 -13.60
CA LEU A 265 -14.44 1.35 -13.43
C LEU A 265 -15.59 0.36 -13.24
N ALA A 266 -16.70 0.80 -12.63
CA ALA A 266 -17.91 -0.01 -12.51
C ALA A 266 -18.68 -0.17 -13.83
N GLY A 267 -18.51 0.79 -14.76
CA GLY A 267 -19.28 0.86 -16.00
C GLY A 267 -20.74 1.29 -15.80
N ASP A 268 -21.05 1.96 -14.68
CA ASP A 268 -22.41 2.39 -14.32
C ASP A 268 -22.67 3.82 -14.84
N ASN A 269 -23.39 3.92 -15.96
CA ASN A 269 -23.66 5.21 -16.61
C ASN A 269 -24.53 6.14 -15.77
N ASP A 270 -25.45 5.59 -14.97
CA ASP A 270 -26.37 6.39 -14.16
C ASP A 270 -25.61 7.04 -13.00
N GLU A 271 -24.72 6.28 -12.35
CA GLU A 271 -23.83 6.80 -11.31
C GLU A 271 -22.85 7.85 -11.86
N ILE A 272 -22.30 7.64 -13.06
CA ILE A 272 -21.43 8.62 -13.74
C ILE A 272 -22.18 9.93 -13.96
N LEU A 273 -23.40 9.89 -14.51
CA LEU A 273 -24.22 11.08 -14.76
C LEU A 273 -24.60 11.79 -13.46
N ARG A 274 -24.96 11.04 -12.41
CA ARG A 274 -25.27 11.57 -11.08
C ARG A 274 -24.08 12.32 -10.47
N ILE A 275 -22.88 11.74 -10.54
CA ILE A 275 -21.66 12.38 -10.02
C ILE A 275 -21.27 13.59 -10.87
N ALA A 276 -21.46 13.52 -12.20
CA ALA A 276 -21.19 14.65 -13.06
C ALA A 276 -22.12 15.83 -12.75
N SER A 277 -23.43 15.60 -12.56
CA SER A 277 -24.38 16.68 -12.24
C SER A 277 -24.12 17.31 -10.87
N GLU A 278 -23.81 16.53 -9.85
CA GLU A 278 -23.48 17.01 -8.49
C GLU A 278 -22.08 17.63 -8.42
N GLY A 279 -21.11 17.06 -9.14
CA GLY A 279 -19.70 17.42 -9.08
C GLY A 279 -19.34 18.61 -9.96
N THR A 280 -20.17 19.02 -10.92
CA THR A 280 -19.86 20.13 -11.84
C THR A 280 -19.58 21.44 -11.07
N GLU A 281 -20.27 21.72 -9.97
CA GLU A 281 -20.03 22.94 -9.19
C GLU A 281 -18.72 22.86 -8.38
N ALA A 282 -18.37 21.69 -7.83
CA ALA A 282 -17.15 21.48 -7.04
C ALA A 282 -15.87 21.26 -7.89
N LEU A 283 -15.99 20.56 -9.02
CA LEU A 283 -14.91 20.32 -9.99
C LEU A 283 -14.53 21.60 -10.75
N LEU A 284 -15.46 22.55 -10.90
CA LEU A 284 -15.17 23.88 -11.44
C LEU A 284 -14.48 24.83 -10.45
N LEU A 285 -14.62 24.58 -9.14
CA LEU A 285 -13.99 25.37 -8.08
C LEU A 285 -12.62 24.82 -7.66
N GLY A 286 -12.35 23.53 -7.89
CA GLY A 286 -11.09 22.85 -7.57
C GLY A 286 -10.04 22.98 -8.69
N GLN A 287 -8.84 23.46 -8.35
CA GLN A 287 -7.73 23.78 -9.26
C GLN A 287 -7.08 22.58 -9.99
N ASP A 288 -7.71 21.41 -10.06
CA ASP A 288 -7.07 20.20 -10.60
C ASP A 288 -7.59 19.82 -12.00
N THR A 289 -7.30 20.70 -12.97
CA THR A 289 -7.64 20.53 -14.39
C THR A 289 -6.88 19.38 -15.05
N ALA A 290 -5.76 18.93 -14.46
CA ALA A 290 -4.96 17.82 -14.99
C ALA A 290 -5.65 16.47 -14.83
N SER A 291 -6.34 16.27 -13.70
CA SER A 291 -7.19 15.11 -13.45
C SER A 291 -8.34 15.01 -14.47
N LEU A 292 -8.99 16.14 -14.81
CA LEU A 292 -10.04 16.20 -15.83
C LEU A 292 -9.53 15.88 -17.25
N LEU A 293 -8.34 16.35 -17.62
CA LEU A 293 -7.74 16.08 -18.94
C LEU A 293 -7.31 14.63 -19.10
N THR A 294 -6.79 14.02 -18.04
CA THR A 294 -6.45 12.59 -18.03
C THR A 294 -7.72 11.73 -18.13
N MET A 295 -8.81 12.15 -17.48
CA MET A 295 -10.12 11.50 -17.53
C MET A 295 -10.76 11.54 -18.94
N ARG A 296 -10.63 12.65 -19.69
CA ARG A 296 -11.14 12.76 -21.07
C ARG A 296 -10.64 11.64 -21.98
N ARG A 297 -9.41 11.19 -21.79
CA ARG A 297 -8.77 10.17 -22.65
C ARG A 297 -9.43 8.79 -22.53
N ASN A 298 -10.19 8.55 -21.45
CA ASN A 298 -10.78 7.25 -21.11
C ASN A 298 -12.32 7.24 -21.15
N LEU A 299 -12.98 8.37 -21.44
CA LEU A 299 -14.44 8.46 -21.55
C LEU A 299 -14.90 8.08 -22.97
N PRO A 300 -15.84 7.13 -23.13
CA PRO A 300 -16.44 6.86 -24.44
C PRO A 300 -17.22 8.08 -24.94
N ALA A 301 -17.02 8.46 -26.20
CA ALA A 301 -17.54 9.68 -26.81
C ALA A 301 -19.07 9.87 -26.70
N GLN A 302 -19.81 8.77 -26.52
CA GLN A 302 -21.26 8.75 -26.39
C GLN A 302 -21.77 9.36 -25.07
N LEU A 303 -20.94 9.36 -24.00
CA LEU A 303 -21.29 9.98 -22.72
C LEU A 303 -21.04 11.50 -22.70
N LEU A 304 -20.10 11.99 -23.51
CA LEU A 304 -19.83 13.42 -23.65
C LEU A 304 -21.03 14.16 -24.26
N VAL A 305 -21.76 13.53 -25.18
CA VAL A 305 -22.97 14.11 -25.80
C VAL A 305 -24.12 14.21 -24.80
N LYS A 306 -24.33 13.19 -23.96
CA LYS A 306 -25.40 13.19 -22.95
C LYS A 306 -25.17 14.18 -21.80
N VAL A 307 -23.93 14.44 -21.40
CA VAL A 307 -23.62 15.49 -20.39
C VAL A 307 -23.92 16.88 -20.95
N VAL A 308 -23.71 17.11 -22.25
CA VAL A 308 -24.05 18.36 -22.94
C VAL A 308 -25.58 18.52 -23.07
N GLU A 309 -26.32 17.45 -23.38
CA GLU A 309 -27.78 17.48 -23.49
C GLU A 309 -28.50 17.52 -22.14
N GLY A 310 -28.00 16.80 -21.12
CA GLY A 310 -28.56 16.82 -19.76
C GLY A 310 -28.38 18.17 -19.04
N GLY A 311 -27.30 18.90 -19.35
CA GLY A 311 -27.13 20.29 -18.90
C GLY A 311 -28.10 21.28 -19.54
N HIS A 312 -28.70 20.93 -20.69
CA HIS A 312 -29.71 21.75 -21.37
C HIS A 312 -31.13 21.44 -20.89
N ASP A 313 -31.47 20.19 -20.57
CA ASP A 313 -32.86 19.78 -20.29
C ASP A 313 -33.21 19.56 -18.80
N GLU A 314 -32.26 19.23 -17.90
CA GLU A 314 -32.60 18.92 -16.49
C GLU A 314 -32.52 20.11 -15.53
N VAL A 315 -31.84 21.21 -15.89
CA VAL A 315 -31.72 22.40 -15.03
C VAL A 315 -33.05 23.20 -14.96
N GLY A 316 -34.02 22.91 -15.84
CA GLY A 316 -35.29 23.63 -15.92
C GLY A 316 -36.45 23.08 -15.08
N ARG A 317 -36.38 21.83 -14.57
CA ARG A 317 -37.59 21.14 -14.05
C ARG A 317 -37.62 20.79 -12.57
N GLN A 318 -36.52 20.92 -11.82
CA GLN A 318 -36.53 20.59 -10.39
C GLN A 318 -35.75 21.61 -9.54
N LEU A 319 -36.33 22.79 -9.33
CA LEU A 319 -35.92 23.71 -8.27
C LEU A 319 -37.16 24.48 -7.74
N PRO A 320 -37.45 24.45 -6.43
CA PRO A 320 -38.46 25.32 -5.80
C PRO A 320 -38.10 26.81 -5.94
N GLN A 321 -39.11 27.66 -6.04
CA GLN A 321 -39.08 29.05 -6.53
C GLN A 321 -38.28 30.11 -5.74
N HIS A 322 -37.31 29.76 -4.89
CA HIS A 322 -36.55 30.78 -4.12
C HIS A 322 -35.03 30.57 -4.16
N ARG A 323 -34.42 31.00 -5.28
CA ARG A 323 -33.13 31.73 -5.38
C ARG A 323 -32.68 31.72 -6.85
N ARG A 324 -33.04 32.75 -7.61
CA ARG A 324 -32.36 33.08 -8.87
C ARG A 324 -31.00 33.67 -8.54
N LEU A 325 -29.97 32.84 -8.41
CA LEU A 325 -28.59 33.28 -8.59
C LEU A 325 -28.27 33.15 -10.08
N TYR A 326 -28.24 34.29 -10.76
CA TYR A 326 -27.77 34.43 -12.13
C TYR A 326 -26.30 34.00 -12.20
N LEU A 327 -26.02 32.73 -12.47
CA LEU A 327 -24.72 32.31 -12.98
C LEU A 327 -24.68 32.61 -14.49
N PRO A 328 -23.65 33.30 -15.00
CA PRO A 328 -23.60 33.66 -16.41
C PRO A 328 -23.38 32.41 -17.26
N GLN A 329 -24.39 32.05 -18.06
CA GLN A 329 -24.44 30.92 -19.01
C GLN A 329 -23.22 30.82 -19.96
N ARG A 330 -22.37 31.84 -20.02
CA ARG A 330 -21.13 31.87 -20.80
C ARG A 330 -19.98 31.03 -20.20
N ARG A 331 -19.96 30.70 -18.91
CA ARG A 331 -18.85 29.92 -18.31
C ARG A 331 -19.03 28.40 -18.44
N LEU A 332 -20.27 27.91 -18.37
CA LEU A 332 -20.60 26.49 -18.57
C LEU A 332 -20.34 26.05 -20.02
N SER A 333 -20.71 26.91 -20.98
CA SER A 333 -20.49 26.69 -22.41
C SER A 333 -19.01 26.66 -22.79
N VAL A 334 -18.15 27.45 -22.13
CA VAL A 334 -16.70 27.46 -22.43
C VAL A 334 -16.01 26.17 -21.97
N VAL A 335 -16.39 25.60 -20.83
CA VAL A 335 -15.80 24.35 -20.31
C VAL A 335 -16.32 23.13 -21.08
N LEU A 336 -17.62 23.09 -21.42
CA LEU A 336 -18.20 22.06 -22.28
C LEU A 336 -17.60 22.10 -23.70
N ARG A 337 -17.30 23.30 -24.22
CA ARG A 337 -16.64 23.47 -25.53
C ARG A 337 -15.15 23.13 -25.51
N ALA A 338 -14.44 23.41 -24.40
CA ALA A 338 -13.06 22.98 -24.22
C ALA A 338 -12.92 21.44 -24.13
N LEU A 339 -13.94 20.75 -23.63
CA LEU A 339 -14.01 19.29 -23.59
C LEU A 339 -14.32 18.66 -24.96
N THR A 340 -15.01 19.37 -25.86
CA THR A 340 -15.43 18.85 -27.18
C THR A 340 -14.53 19.26 -28.35
N GLU A 341 -13.94 20.46 -28.36
CA GLU A 341 -13.28 21.03 -29.57
C GLU A 341 -11.75 21.06 -29.53
N GLY A 342 -11.09 20.51 -28.49
CA GLY A 342 -9.63 20.29 -28.52
C GLY A 342 -8.78 21.56 -28.73
N THR A 343 -9.25 22.73 -28.31
CA THR A 343 -8.52 23.99 -28.44
C THR A 343 -7.92 24.41 -27.10
N GLU A 344 -6.63 24.75 -27.05
CA GLU A 344 -6.00 25.38 -25.88
C GLU A 344 -6.69 26.71 -25.58
N VAL A 345 -7.32 26.82 -24.41
CA VAL A 345 -7.89 28.08 -23.93
C VAL A 345 -6.89 28.72 -22.98
N ILE A 346 -6.07 29.63 -23.49
CA ILE A 346 -5.27 30.55 -22.67
C ILE A 346 -6.21 31.63 -22.12
N ILE A 347 -6.56 31.54 -20.84
CA ILE A 347 -7.29 32.63 -20.17
C ILE A 347 -6.25 33.65 -19.70
N GLY A 348 -5.93 34.60 -20.57
CA GLY A 348 -5.14 35.78 -20.22
C GLY A 348 -5.92 36.65 -19.23
N GLY A 349 -5.43 36.73 -17.99
CA GLY A 349 -5.96 37.65 -16.98
C GLY A 349 -5.50 39.07 -17.27
N THR A 350 -6.41 39.94 -17.71
CA THR A 350 -6.21 41.38 -17.60
C THR A 350 -6.55 41.79 -16.18
N SER A 351 -5.50 42.09 -15.40
CA SER A 351 -5.63 42.86 -14.18
C SER A 351 -6.03 44.29 -14.56
N SER A 352 -7.20 44.75 -14.14
CA SER A 352 -7.46 46.19 -14.00
C SER A 352 -7.53 46.53 -12.51
N ARG A 353 -6.78 47.57 -12.15
CA ARG A 353 -6.79 48.26 -10.87
C ARG A 353 -8.17 48.77 -10.50
#